data_AF-A0A251UUH2-F1
#
_entry.id   AF-A0A251UUH2-F1
#
_cell.length_a   1.000
_cell.length_b   1.000
_cell.length_c   1.000
_cell.angle_alpha   90.00
_cell.angle_beta   90.00
_cell.angle_gamma   90.00
#
_symmetry.space_group_name_H-M   'P 1'
#
loop_
_entity.id
_entity.type
_entity.pdbx_description
1 polymer ?
#
loop_
_entity_poly.entity_id
_entity_poly.type
_entity_poly.pdbx_seq_one_letter_code
_entity_poly.pdbx_strand_id
1 'polypeptide(L)'
;MWYQSIWYSSPDLQEQRVNELVNDVKRVEFHTSYLASLAKSMREGADVRGYFVWSLMDSYEWLEGYNVRFGLYYVDRQTLTRIPKLSARWYKNFLTNNSLVIDKNASRTKRLFTKDVM
;
A
#
# COMPACT_ATOMS: atom_id res chain seq x y z
N MET A 1 30.91 37.07 -3.14
CA MET A 1 31.48 35.70 -3.11
C MET A 1 30.38 34.75 -2.70
N TRP A 2 29.90 33.97 -3.66
CA TRP A 2 28.78 33.05 -3.53
C TRP A 2 29.27 31.69 -3.08
N TYR A 3 28.84 31.22 -1.90
CA TYR A 3 28.94 29.80 -1.55
C TYR A 3 27.93 29.44 -0.43
N GLN A 4 26.65 29.48 -0.76
CA GLN A 4 25.58 28.74 -0.10
C GLN A 4 24.70 28.26 -1.27
N SER A 5 24.33 27.00 -1.48
CA SER A 5 23.95 25.94 -0.54
C SER A 5 23.72 24.69 -1.37
N ILE A 6 24.57 23.66 -1.24
CA ILE A 6 24.45 22.37 -1.96
C ILE A 6 23.71 21.31 -1.12
N TRP A 7 23.16 21.69 0.04
CA TRP A 7 22.67 20.75 1.06
C TRP A 7 21.15 20.76 1.27
N TYR A 8 20.41 21.70 0.67
CA TYR A 8 18.95 21.59 0.58
C TYR A 8 18.61 20.86 -0.71
N SER A 9 18.15 19.60 -0.61
CA SER A 9 17.48 18.95 -1.75
C SER A 9 16.38 19.89 -2.24
N SER A 10 16.33 20.19 -3.55
CA SER A 10 15.24 21.00 -4.12
C SER A 10 13.89 20.42 -3.67
N PRO A 11 12.91 21.23 -3.26
CA PRO A 11 11.57 20.77 -2.88
C PRO A 11 10.98 19.77 -3.89
N ASP A 12 11.21 20.00 -5.19
CA ASP A 12 10.74 19.13 -6.28
C ASP A 12 11.30 17.70 -6.19
N LEU A 13 12.57 17.55 -5.79
CA LEU A 13 13.21 16.24 -5.63
C LEU A 13 12.66 15.49 -4.40
N GLN A 14 12.27 16.23 -3.35
CA GLN A 14 11.63 15.63 -2.19
C GLN A 14 10.21 15.17 -2.52
N GLU A 15 9.43 16.00 -3.21
CA GLU A 15 8.09 15.64 -3.66
C GLU A 15 8.11 14.45 -4.62
N GLN A 16 9.02 14.42 -5.59
CA GLN A 16 9.17 13.30 -6.52
C GLN A 16 9.51 11.99 -5.78
N ARG A 17 10.44 12.03 -4.82
CA ARG A 17 10.77 10.86 -4.00
C ARG A 17 9.59 10.38 -3.17
N VAL A 18 8.80 11.29 -2.60
CA VAL A 18 7.58 10.91 -1.86
C VAL A 18 6.58 10.26 -2.81
N ASN A 19 6.38 10.82 -4.01
CA ASN A 19 5.50 10.25 -5.03
C ASN A 19 5.91 8.83 -5.44
N GLU A 20 7.20 8.57 -5.60
CA GLU A 20 7.72 7.22 -5.85
C GLU A 20 7.46 6.27 -4.67
N LEU A 21 7.69 6.73 -3.43
CA LEU A 21 7.48 5.92 -2.22
C LEU A 21 6.00 5.58 -1.94
N VAL A 22 5.08 6.47 -2.29
CA VAL A 22 3.63 6.23 -2.12
C VAL A 22 3.04 5.42 -3.26
N ASN A 23 3.74 5.27 -4.39
CA ASN A 23 3.34 4.41 -5.50
C ASN A 23 3.90 2.98 -5.35
N ASP A 24 3.51 2.32 -4.26
CA ASP A 24 4.06 1.03 -3.82
C ASP A 24 3.41 -0.20 -4.46
N VAL A 25 3.43 -0.26 -5.80
CA VAL A 25 2.79 -1.33 -6.58
C VAL A 25 3.20 -2.75 -6.12
N LYS A 26 4.48 -2.97 -5.82
CA LYS A 26 4.99 -4.25 -5.33
C LYS A 26 4.33 -4.71 -4.03
N ARG A 27 3.94 -3.77 -3.15
CA ARG A 27 3.23 -4.09 -1.90
C ARG A 27 1.81 -4.56 -2.18
N VAL A 28 1.13 -3.93 -3.14
CA VAL A 28 -0.20 -4.37 -3.61
C VAL A 28 -0.14 -5.78 -4.18
N GLU A 29 0.84 -6.06 -5.04
CA GLU A 29 1.03 -7.40 -5.64
C GLU A 29 1.32 -8.46 -4.59
N PHE A 30 2.18 -8.15 -3.61
CA PHE A 30 2.47 -9.02 -2.49
C PHE A 30 1.21 -9.36 -1.67
N HIS A 31 0.44 -8.36 -1.23
CA HIS A 31 -0.77 -8.65 -0.44
C HIS A 31 -1.86 -9.34 -1.26
N THR A 32 -2.00 -9.00 -2.53
CA THR A 32 -2.96 -9.66 -3.43
C THR A 32 -2.66 -11.16 -3.54
N SER A 33 -1.41 -11.51 -3.84
CA SER A 33 -0.98 -12.91 -3.94
C SER A 33 -1.04 -13.64 -2.60
N TYR A 34 -0.64 -13.00 -1.51
CA TYR A 34 -0.70 -13.59 -0.17
C TYR A 34 -2.13 -13.91 0.26
N LEU A 35 -3.07 -12.97 0.09
CA LEU A 35 -4.48 -13.18 0.44
C LEU A 35 -5.15 -14.25 -0.44
N ALA A 36 -4.76 -14.35 -1.72
CA ALA A 36 -5.24 -15.42 -2.59
C ALA A 36 -4.78 -16.81 -2.08
N SER A 37 -3.51 -16.92 -1.68
CA SER A 37 -2.96 -18.14 -1.07
C SER A 37 -3.61 -18.44 0.29
N LEU A 38 -3.83 -17.43 1.13
CA LEU A 38 -4.51 -17.58 2.41
C LEU A 38 -5.93 -18.12 2.23
N ALA A 39 -6.68 -17.54 1.29
CA ALA A 39 -8.02 -18.00 0.95
C ALA A 39 -8.02 -19.44 0.40
N LYS A 40 -6.98 -19.84 -0.34
CA LYS A 40 -6.80 -21.24 -0.78
C LYS A 40 -6.61 -22.16 0.42
N SER A 41 -5.72 -21.83 1.35
CA SER A 41 -5.49 -22.64 2.55
C SER A 41 -6.74 -22.77 3.41
N MET A 42 -7.55 -21.71 3.51
CA MET A 42 -8.85 -21.76 4.21
C MET A 42 -9.82 -22.76 3.55
N ARG A 43 -9.90 -22.78 2.22
CA ARG A 43 -10.71 -23.76 1.48
C ARG A 43 -10.21 -25.19 1.62
N GLU A 44 -8.93 -25.37 1.90
CA GLU A 44 -8.29 -26.67 2.15
C GLU A 44 -8.41 -27.11 3.63
N GLY A 45 -9.11 -26.34 4.47
CA GLY A 45 -9.45 -26.70 5.85
C GLY A 45 -8.64 -26.00 6.94
N ALA A 46 -7.77 -25.04 6.59
CA ALA A 46 -7.08 -24.24 7.60
C ALA A 46 -8.05 -23.31 8.34
N ASP A 47 -8.02 -23.32 9.68
CA ASP A 47 -8.86 -22.44 10.51
C ASP A 47 -8.23 -21.05 10.69
N VAL A 48 -8.45 -20.15 9.73
CA VAL A 48 -7.97 -18.76 9.77
C VAL A 48 -9.14 -17.81 10.07
N ARG A 49 -9.00 -17.01 11.13
CA ARG A 49 -10.05 -16.09 11.60
C ARG A 49 -9.78 -14.62 11.31
N GLY A 50 -8.58 -14.27 10.87
CA GLY A 50 -8.21 -12.88 10.60
C GLY A 50 -6.83 -12.74 9.97
N TYR A 51 -6.59 -11.55 9.41
CA TYR A 51 -5.33 -11.16 8.81
C TYR A 51 -5.03 -9.71 9.17
N PHE A 52 -3.84 -9.47 9.72
CA PHE A 52 -3.35 -8.14 10.04
C PHE A 52 -2.21 -7.78 9.09
N VAL A 53 -2.38 -6.69 8.34
CA VAL A 53 -1.31 -6.17 7.49
C VAL A 53 -0.20 -5.60 8.37
N TRP A 54 1.02 -6.08 8.14
CA TRP A 54 2.22 -5.41 8.64
C TRP A 54 2.70 -4.39 7.61
N SER A 55 2.70 -3.09 7.88
CA SER A 55 2.23 -2.42 9.11
C SER A 55 1.24 -1.31 8.76
N LEU A 56 0.59 -0.73 9.78
CA LEU A 56 -0.32 0.39 9.54
C LEU A 56 0.43 1.57 8.93
N MET A 57 1.58 1.97 9.48
CA MET A 57 2.34 3.13 9.02
C MET A 57 3.84 2.86 9.08
N ASP A 58 4.61 3.62 8.30
CA ASP A 58 6.07 3.52 8.33
C ASP A 58 6.60 3.80 9.74
N SER A 59 7.50 2.92 10.19
CA SER A 59 8.03 2.92 11.56
C SER A 59 9.55 2.75 11.56
N TYR A 60 10.13 2.64 12.75
CA TYR A 60 11.53 2.27 12.91
C TYR A 60 11.67 0.75 12.83
N GLU A 61 12.36 0.25 11.81
CA GLU A 61 12.46 -1.18 11.49
C GLU A 61 13.77 -1.80 12.01
N TRP A 62 13.96 -1.71 13.33
CA TRP A 62 15.04 -2.42 14.05
C TRP A 62 16.45 -2.15 13.49
N LEU A 63 17.09 -3.17 12.92
CA LEU A 63 18.44 -3.10 12.35
C LEU A 63 18.49 -2.24 11.08
N GLU A 64 17.38 -2.11 10.37
CA GLU A 64 17.27 -1.33 9.13
C GLU A 64 16.95 0.15 9.38
N GLY A 65 16.65 0.50 10.64
CA GLY A 65 16.25 1.84 11.03
C GLY A 65 15.10 2.37 10.15
N TYR A 66 15.31 3.49 9.46
CA TYR A 66 14.31 4.10 8.57
C TYR A 66 14.57 3.90 7.08
N ASN A 67 15.48 2.99 6.73
CA ASN A 67 15.82 2.73 5.32
C ASN A 67 14.72 1.91 4.64
N VAL A 68 14.07 1.03 5.40
CA VAL A 68 12.94 0.21 4.94
C VAL A 68 11.62 0.80 5.46
N ARG A 69 10.54 0.57 4.70
CA ARG A 69 9.21 1.12 4.93
C ARG A 69 8.17 0.05 4.67
N PHE A 70 7.52 -0.48 5.71
CA PHE A 70 6.49 -1.52 5.57
C PHE A 70 5.05 -0.99 5.61
N GLY A 71 4.86 0.26 6.04
CA GLY A 71 3.54 0.80 6.33
C GLY A 71 2.66 0.96 5.10
N LEU A 72 1.35 0.83 5.30
CA LEU A 72 0.33 1.29 4.34
C LEU A 72 0.33 2.83 4.21
N TYR A 73 0.77 3.53 5.25
CA TYR A 73 0.93 4.98 5.25
C TYR A 73 2.40 5.37 5.29
N TYR A 74 2.79 6.26 4.38
CA TYR A 74 4.07 6.96 4.47
C TYR A 74 4.01 7.97 5.61
N VAL A 75 5.07 8.09 6.39
CA VAL A 75 5.20 9.09 7.45
C VAL A 75 6.31 10.05 7.08
N ASP A 76 5.97 11.31 6.84
CA ASP A 76 6.96 12.38 6.80
C ASP A 76 7.51 12.57 8.21
N ARG A 77 8.79 12.30 8.43
CA ARG A 77 9.38 12.34 9.78
C ARG A 77 9.61 13.75 10.30
N GLN A 78 9.61 14.77 9.44
CA GLN A 78 9.76 16.16 9.88
C GLN A 78 8.44 16.71 10.41
N THR A 79 7.34 16.42 9.71
CA THR A 79 6.01 16.95 10.02
C THR A 79 5.10 15.96 10.75
N LEU A 80 5.49 14.68 10.79
CA LEU A 80 4.67 13.54 11.22
C LEU A 80 3.39 13.39 10.40
N THR A 81 3.32 13.96 9.19
CA THR A 81 2.16 13.81 8.31
C THR A 81 2.08 12.37 7.79
N ARG A 82 0.87 11.78 7.80
CA ARG A 82 0.60 10.44 7.29
C ARG A 82 -0.01 10.56 5.89
N ILE A 83 0.67 10.02 4.89
CA ILE A 83 0.24 10.06 3.50
C ILE A 83 -0.15 8.62 3.08
N PRO A 84 -1.41 8.38 2.65
CA PRO A 84 -1.83 7.05 2.23
C PRO A 84 -1.09 6.63 0.97
N LYS A 85 -0.47 5.44 1.01
CA LYS A 85 0.15 4.84 -0.17
C LYS A 85 -0.91 4.23 -1.09
N LEU A 86 -0.49 3.80 -2.28
CA LEU A 86 -1.34 3.04 -3.21
C LEU A 86 -1.90 1.79 -2.52
N SER A 87 -1.08 1.08 -1.75
CA SER A 87 -1.50 -0.08 -0.95
C SER A 87 -2.59 0.23 0.08
N ALA A 88 -2.56 1.38 0.75
CA ALA A 88 -3.64 1.79 1.66
C ALA A 88 -4.98 1.95 0.93
N ARG A 89 -4.96 2.62 -0.23
CA ARG A 89 -6.15 2.82 -1.07
C ARG A 89 -6.68 1.50 -1.61
N TRP A 90 -5.78 0.64 -2.10
CA TRP A 90 -6.12 -0.70 -2.55
C TRP A 90 -6.72 -1.55 -1.43
N TYR A 91 -6.10 -1.57 -0.24
CA TYR A 91 -6.56 -2.38 0.89
C TYR A 91 -7.92 -1.90 1.41
N LYS A 92 -8.15 -0.59 1.45
CA LYS A 92 -9.49 -0.02 1.73
C LYS A 92 -10.52 -0.56 0.72
N ASN A 93 -10.23 -0.47 -0.58
CA ASN A 93 -11.14 -0.93 -1.62
C ASN A 93 -11.41 -2.44 -1.53
N PHE A 94 -10.38 -3.24 -1.26
CA PHE A 94 -10.47 -4.68 -1.03
C PHE A 94 -11.43 -4.98 0.14
N LEU A 95 -11.24 -4.34 1.30
CA LEU A 95 -12.07 -4.54 2.48
C LEU A 95 -13.52 -4.07 2.29
N THR A 96 -13.75 -2.98 1.55
CA THR A 96 -15.10 -2.48 1.29
C THR A 96 -15.79 -3.18 0.12
N ASN A 97 -15.15 -4.18 -0.49
CA ASN A 97 -15.58 -4.81 -1.74
C ASN A 97 -15.90 -3.78 -2.85
N ASN A 98 -15.15 -2.67 -2.85
CA ASN A 98 -15.21 -1.64 -3.89
C ASN A 98 -14.09 -1.88 -4.89
N SER A 99 -14.06 -3.11 -5.41
CA SER A 99 -13.15 -3.52 -6.46
C SER A 99 -13.58 -2.78 -7.73
N LEU A 100 -12.90 -1.70 -8.07
CA LEU A 100 -12.96 -1.16 -9.43
C LEU A 100 -12.40 -2.25 -10.34
N VAL A 101 -13.29 -3.09 -10.87
CA VAL A 101 -12.97 -3.93 -12.02
C VAL A 101 -12.74 -2.94 -13.15
N ILE A 102 -11.48 -2.61 -13.42
CA ILE A 102 -11.12 -1.94 -14.67
C ILE A 102 -11.27 -3.02 -15.74
N ASP A 103 -12.48 -3.12 -16.27
CA ASP A 103 -12.74 -3.86 -17.48
C ASP A 103 -12.02 -3.12 -18.62
N LYS A 104 -10.94 -3.72 -19.14
CA LYS A 104 -10.19 -3.14 -20.26
C LYS A 104 -10.99 -3.10 -21.57
N ASN A 105 -12.19 -3.67 -21.62
CA ASN A 105 -12.99 -3.80 -22.85
C ASN A 105 -14.49 -3.46 -22.73
N ALA A 106 -15.02 -3.02 -21.59
CA ALA A 106 -16.46 -2.77 -21.46
C ALA A 106 -16.82 -1.34 -21.06
N SER A 107 -17.50 -0.66 -21.98
CA SER A 107 -18.25 0.58 -21.78
C SER A 107 -19.54 0.40 -20.96
N ARG A 108 -19.59 -0.57 -20.03
CA ARG A 108 -20.72 -0.78 -19.11
C ARG A 108 -20.25 -1.35 -17.77
N THR A 109 -20.33 -0.53 -16.72
CA THR A 109 -20.14 -0.95 -15.33
C THR A 109 -21.24 -1.95 -14.95
N LYS A 110 -20.89 -3.22 -14.74
CA LYS A 110 -21.77 -4.18 -14.05
C LYS A 110 -21.23 -4.44 -12.65
N ARG A 111 -22.08 -4.18 -11.65
CA ARG A 111 -21.86 -4.57 -10.26
C ARG A 111 -22.02 -6.09 -10.16
N LEU A 112 -20.92 -6.83 -10.24
CA LEU A 112 -20.90 -8.26 -9.97
C LEU A 112 -20.80 -8.45 -8.46
N PHE A 113 -21.91 -8.88 -7.86
CA PHE A 113 -21.95 -9.33 -6.47
C PHE A 113 -21.26 -10.69 -6.37
N THR A 114 -20.06 -10.75 -5.80
CA THR A 114 -19.50 -12.00 -5.27
C THR A 114 -20.03 -12.23 -3.86
N LYS A 115 -21.17 -12.93 -3.78
CA LYS A 115 -21.65 -13.53 -2.54
C LYS A 115 -21.01 -14.90 -2.24
N ASP A 116 -20.11 -15.38 -3.09
CA ASP A 116 -19.53 -16.73 -2.98
C ASP A 116 -18.05 -16.74 -2.55
N VAL A 117 -17.62 -15.73 -1.78
CA VAL A 117 -16.29 -15.73 -1.15
C VAL A 117 -16.43 -15.39 0.34
N MET A 118 -17.14 -16.25 1.06
CA MET A 118 -16.91 -16.52 2.47
C MET A 118 -17.33 -17.95 2.78
#